data_AF-A0A7J7HLI6-F1
#
_entry.id   AF-A0A7J7HLI6-F1
#
_cell.length_a   1.000
_cell.length_b   1.000
_cell.length_c   1.000
_cell.angle_alpha   90.00
_cell.angle_beta   90.00
_cell.angle_gamma   90.00
#
_symmetry.space_group_name_H-M   'P 1'
#
loop_
_entity.id
_entity.type
_entity.pdbx_description
1 polymer ?
#
loop_
_entity_poly.entity_id
_entity_poly.type
_entity_poly.pdbx_seq_one_letter_code
_entity_poly.pdbx_strand_id
1 'polypeptide(L)'
;MTRWLGGGGDSNGDSDSDSGRDDGGVVVEVRVTMVGSWDGARLTVMFLNFATPVCLLLLLPLAASEDVGFTFNDFRSSNLTLDGVAEFTHNGLLALTNGTKQQKGHAFFPNPITFKTSPNSPSLSFSTTFVFSIISQYPNLSGHGIVFIVSPTRALPEALPSQYLGLFNKTNNDNASNHFVAVELDTIYNSEFNDKNENHVGIDINSLVSKYQSERAIMMIKMGSFIT
;
A
#
# COMPACT_ATOMS: atom_id res chain seq x y z
N MET A 1 -13.26 18.14 12.07
CA MET A 1 -14.19 17.29 11.31
C MET A 1 -14.74 18.14 10.18
N THR A 2 -13.99 18.26 9.08
CA THR A 2 -14.33 19.19 8.00
C THR A 2 -15.05 18.40 6.91
N ARG A 3 -16.32 18.76 6.69
CA ARG A 3 -17.18 18.27 5.63
C ARG A 3 -16.70 18.92 4.33
N TRP A 4 -16.18 18.12 3.41
CA TRP A 4 -15.80 18.59 2.08
C TRP A 4 -17.06 18.93 1.29
N LEU A 5 -17.20 20.19 0.92
CA LEU A 5 -18.32 20.70 0.14
C LEU A 5 -18.07 20.35 -1.32
N GLY A 6 -18.81 19.38 -1.85
CA GLY A 6 -18.91 19.14 -3.29
C GLY A 6 -19.54 20.34 -3.97
N GLY A 7 -18.83 20.92 -4.94
CA GLY A 7 -19.37 21.85 -5.91
C GLY A 7 -19.78 21.06 -7.14
N GLY A 8 -21.09 20.94 -7.38
CA GLY A 8 -21.62 20.41 -8.64
C GLY A 8 -21.50 21.43 -9.78
N GLY A 9 -21.39 20.93 -11.02
CA GLY A 9 -21.48 21.73 -12.22
C GLY A 9 -21.10 20.99 -13.50
N ASP A 10 -22.13 20.43 -14.14
CA ASP A 10 -22.38 20.27 -15.58
C ASP A 10 -21.50 19.38 -16.49
N SER A 11 -22.22 18.45 -17.09
CA SER A 11 -21.87 17.63 -18.26
C SER A 11 -21.65 18.47 -19.51
N ASN A 12 -20.50 18.29 -20.17
CA ASN A 12 -20.43 18.25 -21.63
C ASN A 12 -19.20 17.45 -22.03
N GLY A 13 -19.38 16.56 -23.03
CA GLY A 13 -18.29 15.80 -23.60
C GLY A 13 -17.32 16.72 -24.32
N ASP A 14 -16.06 16.64 -23.94
CA ASP A 14 -14.94 17.03 -24.78
C ASP A 14 -13.89 15.93 -24.70
N SER A 15 -13.55 15.40 -25.86
CA SER A 15 -12.38 14.58 -26.10
C SER A 15 -11.15 15.48 -26.00
N ASP A 16 -10.74 15.81 -24.77
CA ASP A 16 -9.57 16.63 -24.54
C ASP A 16 -8.42 15.79 -23.99
N SER A 17 -7.33 15.83 -24.73
CA SER A 17 -6.00 15.38 -24.31
C SER A 17 -5.66 15.96 -22.93
N ASP A 18 -5.54 15.06 -21.95
CA ASP A 18 -5.12 15.30 -20.55
C ASP A 18 -3.76 16.02 -20.50
N SER A 19 -3.81 17.33 -20.69
CA SER A 19 -2.67 18.23 -20.71
C SER A 19 -2.71 19.08 -19.44
N GLY A 20 -2.17 18.52 -18.37
CA GLY A 20 -1.66 19.29 -17.24
C GLY A 20 -2.63 19.53 -16.09
N ARG A 21 -3.16 18.46 -15.49
CA ARG A 21 -3.55 18.53 -14.07
C ARG A 21 -2.28 18.47 -13.23
N ASP A 22 -2.08 19.49 -12.40
CA ASP A 22 -0.80 19.78 -11.75
C ASP A 22 -0.68 19.09 -10.38
N ASP A 23 0.43 18.37 -10.17
CA ASP A 23 0.64 17.51 -9.00
C ASP A 23 0.87 18.30 -7.69
N GLY A 24 0.04 18.03 -6.68
CA GLY A 24 0.27 18.43 -5.30
C GLY A 24 1.43 17.66 -4.64
N GLY A 25 2.04 18.27 -3.61
CA GLY A 25 3.03 17.63 -2.74
C GLY A 25 2.36 16.64 -1.78
N VAL A 26 2.90 15.43 -1.65
CA VAL A 26 2.41 14.43 -0.70
C VAL A 26 3.44 14.23 0.41
N VAL A 27 3.01 14.42 1.65
CA VAL A 27 3.84 14.25 2.84
C VAL A 27 3.26 13.16 3.72
N VAL A 28 4.08 12.22 4.17
CA VAL A 28 3.64 10.98 4.83
C VAL A 28 4.41 10.73 6.13
N GLU A 29 3.71 10.22 7.12
CA GLU A 29 4.17 9.60 8.36
C GLU A 29 3.65 8.16 8.42
N VAL A 30 4.53 7.17 8.62
CA VAL A 30 4.18 5.75 8.43
C VAL A 30 4.49 4.93 9.69
N ARG A 31 3.46 4.24 10.20
CA ARG A 31 3.50 3.18 11.20
C ARG A 31 3.09 1.86 10.55
N VAL A 32 3.95 0.84 10.57
CA VAL A 32 3.60 -0.49 10.07
C VAL A 32 3.76 -1.52 11.17
N THR A 33 2.71 -2.30 11.42
CA THR A 33 2.75 -3.38 12.42
C THR A 33 2.37 -4.68 11.75
N MET A 34 3.34 -5.57 11.51
CA MET A 34 3.10 -6.83 10.82
C MET A 34 2.95 -7.99 11.79
N VAL A 35 1.71 -8.25 12.21
CA VAL A 35 1.43 -9.37 13.10
C VAL A 35 1.28 -10.67 12.31
N GLY A 36 2.31 -11.51 12.35
CA GLY A 36 2.17 -12.93 12.02
C GLY A 36 1.41 -13.64 13.15
N SER A 37 0.31 -14.35 12.84
CA SER A 37 -0.32 -15.28 13.78
C SER A 37 -0.48 -16.66 13.13
N TRP A 38 -0.06 -17.70 13.85
CA TRP A 38 -0.20 -19.10 13.47
C TRP A 38 -1.48 -19.70 14.07
N ASP A 39 -2.61 -19.67 13.33
CA ASP A 39 -3.77 -20.50 13.68
C ASP A 39 -3.64 -21.90 13.05
N GLY A 40 -2.68 -22.67 13.56
CA GLY A 40 -2.37 -24.02 13.05
C GLY A 40 -2.50 -25.16 14.08
N ALA A 41 -2.74 -24.88 15.36
CA ALA A 41 -2.82 -25.93 16.37
C ALA A 41 -4.29 -26.34 16.63
N ARG A 42 -4.83 -27.26 15.83
CA ARG A 42 -5.87 -28.17 16.35
C ARG A 42 -5.18 -29.39 16.96
N LEU A 43 -4.83 -29.29 18.24
CA LEU A 43 -4.33 -30.42 19.02
C LEU A 43 -5.51 -31.09 19.72
N THR A 44 -6.08 -32.16 19.13
CA THR A 44 -6.97 -33.05 19.87
C THR A 44 -6.11 -33.99 20.71
N VAL A 45 -5.93 -33.66 22.00
CA VAL A 45 -5.30 -34.56 22.98
C VAL A 45 -6.35 -35.57 23.44
N MET A 46 -6.16 -36.85 23.16
CA MET A 46 -6.86 -37.93 23.86
C MET A 46 -5.89 -38.63 24.80
N PHE A 47 -6.28 -38.70 26.08
CA PHE A 47 -5.50 -39.24 27.19
C PHE A 47 -5.36 -40.76 27.08
N LEU A 48 -4.14 -41.29 27.18
CA LEU A 48 -3.92 -42.71 27.47
C LEU A 48 -3.54 -42.88 28.95
N ASN A 49 -4.27 -43.74 29.63
CA ASN A 49 -4.28 -43.86 31.07
C ASN A 49 -3.14 -44.76 31.60
N PHE A 50 -2.47 -44.22 32.63
CA PHE A 50 -1.65 -44.85 33.68
C PHE A 50 -0.21 -45.33 33.42
N ALA A 51 0.67 -44.73 34.25
CA ALA A 51 1.89 -45.29 34.87
C ALA A 51 3.22 -45.27 34.08
N THR A 52 3.71 -44.09 33.72
CA THR A 52 5.17 -43.80 33.73
C THR A 52 5.40 -42.31 34.04
N PRO A 53 6.32 -41.93 34.96
CA PRO A 53 6.74 -40.54 35.11
C PRO A 53 7.91 -40.30 34.14
N VAL A 54 7.62 -40.25 32.83
CA VAL A 54 8.61 -39.73 31.89
C VAL A 54 8.41 -38.22 31.86
N CYS A 55 9.43 -37.52 32.35
CA CYS A 55 9.62 -36.08 32.21
C CYS A 55 9.75 -35.74 30.70
N LEU A 56 8.65 -35.85 29.95
CA LEU A 56 8.53 -35.49 28.54
C LEU A 56 7.91 -34.09 28.44
N LEU A 57 8.57 -33.12 29.07
CA LEU A 57 8.16 -31.71 29.10
C LEU A 57 9.13 -30.83 28.31
N LEU A 58 9.89 -31.41 27.37
CA LEU A 58 10.86 -30.68 26.56
C LEU A 58 10.82 -31.17 25.11
N LEU A 59 10.16 -30.36 24.29
CA LEU A 59 10.35 -30.07 22.85
C LEU A 59 8.98 -29.82 22.21
N LEU A 60 8.21 -28.89 22.77
CA LEU A 60 7.27 -28.14 21.94
C LEU A 60 8.13 -27.22 21.07
N PRO A 61 8.10 -27.32 19.73
CA PRO A 61 8.57 -26.21 18.92
C PRO A 61 7.62 -25.06 19.23
N LEU A 62 8.07 -24.13 20.07
CA LEU A 62 7.42 -22.84 20.15
C LEU A 62 7.62 -22.24 18.76
N ALA A 63 6.57 -22.27 17.94
CA ALA A 63 6.55 -21.54 16.69
C ALA A 63 6.64 -20.07 17.07
N ALA A 64 7.87 -19.54 17.14
CA ALA A 64 8.09 -18.12 17.26
C ALA A 64 7.53 -17.50 15.98
N SER A 65 6.43 -16.76 16.12
CA SER A 65 6.04 -15.82 15.08
C SER A 65 7.04 -14.68 15.14
N GLU A 66 7.87 -14.52 14.11
CA GLU A 66 8.68 -13.32 13.98
C GLU A 66 7.74 -12.17 13.62
N ASP A 67 7.41 -11.34 14.60
CA ASP A 67 6.69 -10.09 14.41
C ASP A 67 7.66 -9.06 13.81
N VAL A 68 7.43 -8.69 12.55
CA VAL A 68 8.21 -7.65 11.87
C VAL A 68 7.48 -6.32 12.06
N GLY A 69 7.76 -5.65 13.16
CA GLY A 69 7.22 -4.31 13.46
C GLY A 69 8.22 -3.20 13.17
N PHE A 70 7.79 -2.12 12.54
CA PHE A 70 8.59 -0.90 12.40
C PHE A 70 7.75 0.38 12.48
N THR A 71 8.33 1.44 13.00
CA THR A 71 7.65 2.74 13.12
C THR A 71 8.64 3.84 12.78
N PHE A 72 8.21 4.74 11.88
CA PHE A 72 8.96 5.92 11.51
C PHE A 72 8.20 7.16 12.00
N ASN A 73 8.67 7.71 13.13
CA ASN A 73 8.18 9.02 13.61
C ASN A 73 9.06 10.18 13.08
N ASP A 74 10.27 9.87 12.59
CA ASP A 74 11.18 10.80 11.90
C ASP A 74 11.93 10.04 10.81
N PHE A 75 11.71 10.43 9.56
CA PHE A 75 12.27 9.72 8.40
C PHE A 75 13.74 10.01 8.12
N ARG A 76 14.34 11.04 8.72
CA ARG A 76 15.77 11.34 8.48
C ARG A 76 16.70 10.24 8.99
N SER A 77 16.24 9.50 10.00
CA SER A 77 16.93 8.32 10.53
C SER A 77 16.41 7.01 9.94
N SER A 78 15.40 7.09 9.05
CA SER A 78 14.86 5.91 8.39
C SER A 78 15.83 5.44 7.31
N ASN A 79 16.03 4.12 7.24
CA ASN A 79 16.82 3.51 6.18
C ASN A 79 15.95 3.21 4.95
N LEU A 80 15.04 4.11 4.57
CA LEU A 80 14.18 3.89 3.39
C LEU A 80 14.97 4.05 2.10
N THR A 81 14.65 3.22 1.10
CA THR A 81 15.15 3.41 -0.26
C THR A 81 14.19 4.34 -0.99
N LEU A 82 14.68 5.52 -1.37
CA LEU A 82 13.91 6.50 -2.14
C LEU A 82 14.13 6.30 -3.65
N ASP A 83 13.11 6.58 -4.44
CA ASP A 83 13.13 6.61 -5.91
C ASP A 83 12.34 7.81 -6.43
N GLY A 84 12.64 8.26 -7.64
CA GLY A 84 12.03 9.45 -8.25
C GLY A 84 12.39 10.73 -7.50
N VAL A 85 11.40 11.59 -7.26
CA VAL A 85 11.60 12.89 -6.56
C VAL A 85 11.39 12.82 -5.05
N ALA A 86 11.22 11.61 -4.49
CA ALA A 86 10.99 11.47 -3.06
C ALA A 86 12.19 11.93 -2.24
N GLU A 87 11.94 12.64 -1.13
CA GLU A 87 12.97 13.19 -0.27
C GLU A 87 12.56 13.23 1.21
N PHE A 88 13.56 13.34 2.08
CA PHE A 88 13.33 13.67 3.49
C PHE A 88 13.38 15.18 3.67
N THR A 89 12.31 15.74 4.20
CA THR A 89 12.24 17.18 4.47
C THR A 89 13.13 17.56 5.66
N HIS A 90 13.48 18.84 5.77
CA HIS A 90 14.31 19.34 6.88
C HIS A 90 13.69 19.08 8.27
N ASN A 91 12.35 19.00 8.35
CA ASN A 91 11.59 18.74 9.56
C ASN A 91 11.31 17.26 9.83
N GLY A 92 11.91 16.33 9.07
CA GLY A 92 11.85 14.90 9.37
C GLY A 92 10.67 14.15 8.75
N LEU A 93 9.96 14.75 7.81
CA LEU A 93 8.86 14.11 7.10
C LEU A 93 9.35 13.47 5.81
N LEU A 94 8.64 12.45 5.33
CA LEU A 94 8.84 11.89 4.00
C LEU A 94 7.94 12.64 3.01
N ALA A 95 8.55 13.35 2.06
CA ALA A 95 7.84 13.91 0.92
C ALA A 95 7.98 12.96 -0.28
N LEU A 96 6.86 12.39 -0.75
CA LEU A 96 6.87 11.53 -1.94
C LEU A 96 6.94 12.35 -3.23
N THR A 97 6.42 13.57 -3.20
CA THR A 97 6.46 14.52 -4.31
C THR A 97 6.86 15.91 -3.78
N ASN A 98 7.57 16.68 -4.61
CA ASN A 98 8.12 18.00 -4.24
C ASN A 98 7.40 19.17 -4.92
N GLY A 99 6.22 18.93 -5.51
CA GLY A 99 5.45 19.92 -6.27
C GLY A 99 5.96 20.19 -7.68
N THR A 100 7.01 19.51 -8.13
CA THR A 100 7.34 19.55 -9.57
C THR A 100 6.25 18.80 -10.34
N LYS A 101 5.75 19.41 -11.42
CA LYS A 101 4.70 18.85 -12.26
C LYS A 101 5.12 17.53 -12.90
N GLN A 102 4.17 16.61 -13.02
CA GLN A 102 4.31 15.32 -13.68
C GLN A 102 5.49 14.53 -13.12
N GLN A 103 5.57 14.47 -11.79
CA GLN A 103 6.60 13.70 -11.09
C GLN A 103 5.98 12.60 -10.24
N LYS A 104 6.81 11.59 -9.99
CA LYS A 104 6.51 10.49 -9.09
C LYS A 104 7.66 10.32 -8.12
N GLY A 105 7.37 9.81 -6.94
CA GLY A 105 8.39 9.39 -6.01
C GLY A 105 7.89 8.23 -5.18
N HIS A 106 8.85 7.39 -4.78
CA HIS A 106 8.58 6.17 -4.02
C HIS A 106 9.51 6.10 -2.83
N ALA A 107 9.04 5.47 -1.76
CA ALA A 107 9.85 5.12 -0.62
C ALA A 107 9.58 3.67 -0.22
N PHE A 108 10.63 2.85 -0.27
CA PHE A 108 10.55 1.42 0.01
C PHE A 108 11.25 1.08 1.31
N PHE A 109 10.62 0.21 2.10
CA PHE A 109 11.29 -0.42 3.23
C PHE A 109 12.51 -1.23 2.71
N PRO A 110 13.70 -1.08 3.31
CA PRO A 110 14.94 -1.59 2.73
C PRO A 110 15.05 -3.11 2.81
N ASN A 111 14.39 -3.74 3.78
CA ASN A 111 14.51 -5.18 4.01
C ASN A 111 13.28 -5.87 3.41
N PRO A 112 13.46 -6.80 2.45
CA PRO A 112 12.34 -7.58 1.94
C PRO A 112 11.61 -8.33 3.04
N ILE A 113 10.29 -8.44 2.91
CA ILE A 113 9.43 -9.12 3.88
C ILE A 113 8.89 -10.39 3.25
N THR A 114 9.12 -11.53 3.91
CA THR A 114 8.67 -12.83 3.41
C THR A 114 7.19 -13.03 3.71
N PHE A 115 6.33 -12.83 2.69
CA PHE A 115 4.89 -13.04 2.82
C PHE A 115 4.49 -14.52 2.82
N LYS A 116 5.29 -15.37 2.18
CA LYS A 116 5.00 -16.80 2.03
C LYS A 116 6.31 -17.57 1.88
N THR A 117 6.48 -18.64 2.66
CA THR A 117 7.71 -19.45 2.65
C THR A 117 7.62 -20.65 1.70
N SER A 118 6.41 -21.12 1.40
CA SER A 118 6.17 -22.16 0.40
C SER A 118 4.74 -22.07 -0.15
N PRO A 119 4.42 -22.67 -1.32
CA PRO A 119 3.09 -22.56 -1.93
C PRO A 119 1.92 -22.97 -1.02
N ASN A 120 2.18 -23.85 -0.05
CA ASN A 120 1.19 -24.37 0.89
C ASN A 120 1.29 -23.76 2.30
N SER A 121 2.28 -22.89 2.56
CA SER A 121 2.36 -22.21 3.85
C SER A 121 1.25 -21.17 3.96
N PRO A 122 0.73 -20.93 5.19
CA PRO A 122 -0.07 -19.74 5.46
C PRO A 122 0.68 -18.49 5.00
N SER A 123 -0.06 -17.51 4.53
CA SER A 123 0.50 -16.22 4.17
C SER A 123 0.55 -15.28 5.38
N LEU A 124 1.52 -14.38 5.36
CA LEU A 124 1.69 -13.34 6.37
C LEU A 124 0.45 -12.45 6.43
N SER A 125 -0.01 -12.17 7.64
CA SER A 125 -0.98 -11.12 7.91
C SER A 125 -0.24 -9.85 8.36
N PHE A 126 -0.74 -8.68 7.98
CA PHE A 126 -0.10 -7.43 8.35
C PHE A 126 -1.13 -6.32 8.54
N SER A 127 -0.71 -5.28 9.27
CA SER A 127 -1.43 -4.03 9.37
C SER A 127 -0.46 -2.87 9.12
N THR A 128 -0.99 -1.81 8.52
CA THR A 128 -0.25 -0.57 8.31
C THR A 128 -1.17 0.59 8.68
N THR A 129 -0.57 1.67 9.15
CA THR A 129 -1.24 2.89 9.57
C THR A 129 -0.32 4.03 9.24
N PHE A 130 -0.74 4.95 8.40
CA PHE A 130 0.05 6.13 8.09
C PHE A 130 -0.83 7.36 8.21
N VAL A 131 -0.22 8.45 8.65
CA VAL A 131 -0.80 9.79 8.64
C VAL A 131 -0.18 10.49 7.45
N PHE A 132 -0.98 11.13 6.62
CA PHE A 132 -0.45 11.82 5.45
C PHE A 132 -1.18 13.14 5.24
N SER A 133 -0.58 13.98 4.41
CA SER A 133 -1.16 15.22 3.92
C SER A 133 -0.89 15.32 2.42
N ILE A 134 -1.94 15.61 1.66
CA ILE A 134 -1.84 16.00 0.25
C ILE A 134 -2.00 17.52 0.23
N ILE A 135 -0.95 18.21 -0.20
CA ILE A 135 -0.87 19.67 -0.25
C ILE A 135 -0.87 20.07 -1.71
N SER A 136 -1.99 20.60 -2.18
CA SER A 136 -2.04 21.18 -3.51
C SER A 136 -1.33 22.53 -3.55
N GLN A 137 -0.59 22.78 -4.63
CA GLN A 137 -0.02 24.10 -4.90
C GLN A 137 -1.08 25.12 -5.31
N TYR A 138 -2.25 24.65 -5.76
CA TYR A 138 -3.33 25.49 -6.24
C TYR A 138 -4.60 25.24 -5.43
N PRO A 139 -5.27 26.28 -4.89
CA PRO A 139 -6.41 26.12 -3.97
C PRO A 139 -7.58 25.27 -4.49
N ASN A 140 -7.70 25.13 -5.82
CA ASN A 140 -8.81 24.46 -6.49
C ASN A 140 -8.39 23.19 -7.25
N LEU A 141 -7.15 22.71 -7.08
CA LEU A 141 -6.67 21.47 -7.69
C LEU A 141 -6.31 20.45 -6.61
N SER A 142 -6.37 19.16 -6.94
CA SER A 142 -5.80 18.08 -6.14
C SER A 142 -4.52 17.56 -6.79
N GLY A 143 -3.68 16.86 -6.02
CA GLY A 143 -2.74 15.91 -6.62
C GLY A 143 -3.47 14.66 -7.10
N HIS A 144 -2.79 13.69 -7.73
CA HIS A 144 -3.47 12.47 -8.17
C HIS A 144 -3.76 11.54 -7.00
N GLY A 145 -2.77 11.21 -6.17
CA GLY A 145 -3.02 10.38 -5.00
C GLY A 145 -1.76 9.90 -4.31
N ILE A 146 -1.94 8.91 -3.44
CA ILE A 146 -0.87 8.17 -2.76
C ILE A 146 -1.20 6.69 -2.76
N VAL A 147 -0.18 5.85 -2.90
CA VAL A 147 -0.33 4.40 -2.88
C VAL A 147 0.51 3.76 -1.79
N PHE A 148 -0.09 2.85 -1.02
CA PHE A 148 0.65 1.83 -0.29
C PHE A 148 0.74 0.56 -1.15
N ILE A 149 1.96 0.12 -1.46
CA ILE A 149 2.20 -1.02 -2.35
C ILE A 149 2.96 -2.14 -1.65
N VAL A 150 2.56 -3.38 -1.96
CA VAL A 150 3.35 -4.60 -1.71
C VAL A 150 3.72 -5.21 -3.05
N SER A 151 5.01 -5.27 -3.34
CA SER A 151 5.56 -5.78 -4.60
C SER A 151 6.76 -6.70 -4.35
N PRO A 152 7.06 -7.64 -5.27
CA PRO A 152 8.22 -8.53 -5.16
C PRO A 152 9.56 -7.80 -5.38
N THR A 153 9.52 -6.64 -6.01
CA THR A 153 10.68 -5.80 -6.32
C THR A 153 10.34 -4.33 -6.13
N ARG A 154 11.37 -3.51 -5.84
CA ARG A 154 11.27 -2.05 -5.82
C ARG A 154 11.25 -1.44 -7.22
N ALA A 155 11.60 -2.22 -8.25
CA ALA A 155 11.63 -1.75 -9.62
C ALA A 155 10.20 -1.56 -10.13
N LEU A 156 9.87 -0.31 -10.46
CA LEU A 156 8.62 0.09 -11.12
C LEU A 156 8.98 0.62 -12.52
N PRO A 157 9.26 -0.28 -13.49
CA PRO A 157 9.88 0.08 -14.75
C PRO A 157 9.01 1.04 -15.54
N GLU A 158 9.59 2.20 -15.87
CA GLU A 158 8.96 3.25 -16.67
C GLU A 158 7.60 3.71 -16.14
N ALA A 159 7.34 3.55 -14.84
CA ALA A 159 6.08 3.97 -14.28
C ALA A 159 5.85 5.47 -14.52
N LEU A 160 4.63 5.84 -14.83
CA LEU A 160 4.23 7.19 -15.19
C LEU A 160 3.71 7.93 -13.96
N PRO A 161 3.88 9.26 -13.92
CA PRO A 161 3.28 10.10 -12.89
C PRO A 161 1.76 10.22 -13.13
N SER A 162 1.14 11.17 -12.43
CA SER A 162 -0.25 11.56 -12.65
C SER A 162 -1.21 10.39 -12.41
N GLN A 163 -2.13 10.11 -13.34
CA GLN A 163 -3.18 9.10 -13.17
C GLN A 163 -2.62 7.68 -12.99
N TYR A 164 -1.36 7.44 -13.35
CA TYR A 164 -0.72 6.13 -13.17
C TYR A 164 -0.16 5.89 -11.76
N LEU A 165 -0.28 6.89 -10.87
CA LEU A 165 0.10 6.84 -9.45
C LEU A 165 1.54 6.39 -9.19
N GLY A 166 2.43 6.51 -10.18
CA GLY A 166 3.81 6.01 -10.09
C GLY A 166 3.95 4.49 -10.11
N LEU A 167 2.88 3.73 -10.35
CA LEU A 167 2.92 2.27 -10.33
C LEU A 167 3.11 1.64 -11.72
N PHE A 168 2.52 2.28 -12.74
CA PHE A 168 2.31 1.68 -14.06
C PHE A 168 2.67 2.60 -15.20
N ASN A 169 2.70 2.04 -16.40
CA ASN A 169 2.63 2.77 -17.64
C ASN A 169 1.51 2.20 -18.52
N LYS A 170 1.38 2.75 -19.73
CA LYS A 170 0.37 2.34 -20.72
C LYS A 170 0.45 0.87 -21.14
N THR A 171 1.61 0.23 -21.04
CA THR A 171 1.86 -1.12 -21.58
C THR A 171 1.92 -2.20 -20.50
N ASN A 172 2.13 -1.84 -19.24
CA ASN A 172 2.21 -2.80 -18.12
C ASN A 172 1.02 -2.74 -17.15
N ASN A 173 0.08 -1.80 -17.33
CA ASN A 173 -1.19 -1.82 -16.61
C ASN A 173 -1.99 -3.08 -16.98
N ASP A 174 -2.54 -3.78 -15.98
CA ASP A 174 -3.21 -5.08 -16.11
C ASP A 174 -2.30 -6.26 -16.46
N ASN A 175 -0.97 -6.13 -16.27
CA ASN A 175 -0.04 -7.24 -16.45
C ASN A 175 0.08 -8.10 -15.20
N ALA A 176 -0.42 -9.34 -15.26
CA ALA A 176 -0.36 -10.31 -14.16
C ALA A 176 1.07 -10.61 -13.66
N SER A 177 2.10 -10.38 -14.49
CA SER A 177 3.52 -10.59 -14.14
C SER A 177 4.07 -9.52 -13.20
N ASN A 178 3.34 -8.44 -12.94
CA ASN A 178 3.78 -7.40 -12.01
C ASN A 178 3.76 -7.90 -10.55
N HIS A 179 2.82 -8.79 -10.22
CA HIS A 179 2.64 -9.41 -8.92
C HIS A 179 2.58 -8.43 -7.72
N PHE A 180 2.00 -7.25 -7.88
CA PHE A 180 1.79 -6.34 -6.74
C PHE A 180 0.31 -6.31 -6.31
N VAL A 181 0.13 -5.91 -5.06
CA VAL A 181 -1.14 -5.43 -4.52
C VAL A 181 -0.90 -4.02 -4.02
N ALA A 182 -1.78 -3.11 -4.42
CA ALA A 182 -1.72 -1.71 -4.03
C ALA A 182 -3.04 -1.26 -3.40
N VAL A 183 -2.92 -0.25 -2.56
CA VAL A 183 -4.04 0.45 -1.95
C VAL A 183 -3.84 1.92 -2.27
N GLU A 184 -4.64 2.38 -3.21
CA GLU A 184 -4.64 3.78 -3.63
C GLU A 184 -5.58 4.61 -2.77
N LEU A 185 -5.15 5.84 -2.50
CA LEU A 185 -6.01 6.93 -2.10
C LEU A 185 -5.98 7.92 -3.27
N ASP A 186 -6.92 7.72 -4.19
CA ASP A 186 -7.08 8.53 -5.38
C ASP A 186 -7.98 9.73 -5.08
N THR A 187 -7.60 10.87 -5.65
CA THR A 187 -8.27 12.15 -5.47
C THR A 187 -8.61 12.83 -6.78
N ILE A 188 -8.49 12.12 -7.91
CA ILE A 188 -8.90 12.56 -9.24
C ILE A 188 -9.74 11.47 -9.91
N TYR A 189 -10.84 11.87 -10.54
CA TYR A 189 -11.61 10.94 -11.37
C TYR A 189 -10.90 10.69 -12.72
N ASN A 190 -10.57 9.43 -12.98
CA ASN A 190 -10.03 8.91 -14.22
C ASN A 190 -10.98 7.87 -14.82
N SER A 191 -11.76 8.30 -15.82
CA SER A 191 -12.74 7.43 -16.51
C SER A 191 -12.10 6.20 -17.18
N GLU A 192 -10.83 6.31 -17.59
CA GLU A 192 -10.06 5.23 -18.18
C GLU A 192 -9.77 4.08 -17.21
N PHE A 193 -9.84 4.33 -15.89
CA PHE A 193 -9.62 3.34 -14.84
C PHE A 193 -10.90 2.90 -14.13
N ASN A 194 -12.06 3.34 -14.65
CA ASN A 194 -13.39 3.06 -14.09
C ASN A 194 -13.52 3.52 -12.63
N ASP A 195 -13.00 4.71 -12.34
CA ASP A 195 -13.16 5.32 -11.03
C ASP A 195 -14.63 5.53 -10.70
N LYS A 196 -14.99 5.27 -9.45
CA LYS A 196 -16.37 5.38 -9.00
C LYS A 196 -16.83 6.84 -8.90
N ASN A 197 -15.91 7.75 -8.55
CA ASN A 197 -16.16 9.17 -8.30
C ASN A 197 -14.84 9.94 -8.30
N GLU A 198 -14.87 11.22 -7.89
CA GLU A 198 -13.69 12.10 -7.83
C GLU A 198 -12.65 11.70 -6.79
N ASN A 199 -13.03 10.94 -5.74
CA ASN A 199 -12.12 10.55 -4.69
C ASN A 199 -12.52 9.21 -4.05
N HIS A 200 -11.62 8.23 -4.11
CA HIS A 200 -11.87 6.90 -3.58
C HIS A 200 -10.63 6.26 -2.97
N VAL A 201 -10.89 5.24 -2.17
CA VAL A 201 -9.87 4.25 -1.78
C VAL A 201 -10.07 3.03 -2.65
N GLY A 202 -9.00 2.59 -3.30
CA GLY A 202 -8.97 1.44 -4.20
C GLY A 202 -8.14 0.28 -3.65
N ILE A 203 -8.43 -0.94 -4.12
CA ILE A 203 -7.56 -2.11 -3.97
C ILE A 203 -7.19 -2.59 -5.37
N ASP A 204 -5.94 -2.36 -5.72
CA ASP A 204 -5.40 -2.61 -7.06
C ASP A 204 -4.65 -3.93 -7.07
N ILE A 205 -4.94 -4.75 -8.06
CA ILE A 205 -4.27 -6.04 -8.27
C ILE A 205 -3.79 -6.06 -9.71
N ASN A 206 -2.51 -5.82 -9.91
CA ASN A 206 -1.88 -5.77 -11.23
C ASN A 206 -2.46 -4.72 -12.20
N SER A 207 -3.44 -3.90 -11.80
CA SER A 207 -4.14 -2.91 -12.63
C SER A 207 -4.63 -1.72 -11.80
N LEU A 208 -4.65 -0.51 -12.39
CA LEU A 208 -5.35 0.68 -11.87
C LEU A 208 -6.87 0.58 -11.95
N VAL A 209 -7.41 -0.38 -12.72
CA VAL A 209 -8.82 -0.72 -12.60
C VAL A 209 -9.02 -1.47 -11.30
N SER A 210 -9.34 -0.70 -10.27
CA SER A 210 -9.38 -1.16 -8.90
C SER A 210 -10.41 -2.27 -8.70
N LYS A 211 -10.02 -3.37 -8.04
CA LYS A 211 -10.91 -4.52 -7.81
C LYS A 211 -12.03 -4.20 -6.82
N TYR A 212 -11.73 -3.31 -5.87
CA TYR A 212 -12.69 -2.83 -4.87
C TYR A 212 -12.47 -1.33 -4.69
N GLN A 213 -13.55 -0.55 -4.65
CA GLN A 213 -13.50 0.90 -4.44
C GLN A 213 -14.49 1.33 -3.36
N SER A 214 -14.12 2.34 -2.56
CA SER A 214 -14.99 2.91 -1.53
C SER A 214 -14.67 4.38 -1.26
N GLU A 215 -15.68 5.15 -0.84
CA GLU A 215 -15.48 6.54 -0.35
C GLU A 215 -14.77 6.59 1.02
N ARG A 216 -14.81 5.49 1.78
CA ARG A 216 -14.19 5.36 3.11
C ARG A 216 -13.70 3.93 3.32
N ALA A 217 -12.54 3.76 3.95
CA ALA A 217 -12.01 2.43 4.27
C ALA A 217 -11.47 2.36 5.70
N ILE A 218 -11.82 1.27 6.41
CA ILE A 218 -11.01 0.71 7.49
C ILE A 218 -10.41 -0.57 6.92
N MET A 219 -9.10 -0.60 6.75
CA MET A 219 -8.46 -1.65 5.97
C MET A 219 -7.72 -2.65 6.86
N MET A 220 -8.13 -3.92 6.76
CA MET A 220 -7.32 -5.06 7.18
C MET A 220 -7.05 -5.92 5.94
N ILE A 221 -5.79 -5.98 5.48
CA ILE A 221 -5.41 -6.83 4.36
C ILE A 221 -4.94 -8.17 4.91
N LYS A 222 -5.62 -9.25 4.51
CA LYS A 222 -5.15 -10.62 4.68
C LYS A 222 -4.77 -11.18 3.30
N MET A 223 -3.47 -11.17 2.96
CA MET A 223 -3.01 -11.65 1.65
C MET A 223 -2.91 -13.18 1.61
N GLY A 224 -4.05 -13.87 1.54
CA GLY A 224 -4.06 -15.34 1.49
C GLY A 224 -3.51 -15.93 0.19
N SER A 225 -4.08 -15.54 -0.96
CA SER A 225 -3.93 -16.31 -2.22
C SER A 225 -3.49 -15.49 -3.44
N PHE A 226 -2.92 -14.29 -3.23
CA PHE A 226 -2.62 -13.35 -4.32
C PHE A 226 -1.18 -13.44 -4.85
N ILE A 227 -0.30 -14.17 -4.16
CA ILE A 227 1.08 -14.43 -4.59
C ILE A 227 1.17 -15.92 -4.94
N THR A 228 0.79 -16.26 -6.17
CA THR A 228 1.07 -17.55 -6.83
C THR A 228 1.48 -17.30 -8.26
#